data_AF-A0A7C1SPL0-F1
#
_entry.id   AF-A0A7C1SPL0-F1
#
_cell.length_a   1.000
_cell.length_b   1.000
_cell.length_c   1.000
_cell.angle_alpha   90.00
_cell.angle_beta   90.00
_cell.angle_gamma   90.00
#
_symmetry.space_group_name_H-M   'P 1'
#
loop_
_entity.id
_entity.type
_entity.pdbx_description
1 polymer ?
#
loop_
_entity_poly.entity_id
_entity_poly.type
_entity_poly.pdbx_seq_one_letter_code
_entity_poly.pdbx_strand_id
1 'polypeptide(L)'
;MSSERIKWNMKGVWYETCASEGHCSYYFGRDRETPCKSFQLFQYEEGKIGEVDISGVLAINVVDLYSNKAADLLTKGGEGGVYISVKTTEEQRKYLEPFFVKNISGN
;
A
#
# COMPACT_ATOMS: atom_id res chain seq x y z
N MET A 1 17.43 13.83 -11.63
CA MET A 1 17.35 12.51 -12.31
C MET A 1 15.87 12.17 -12.45
N SER A 2 15.33 12.09 -13.67
CA SER A 2 13.93 11.69 -13.85
C SER A 2 13.77 10.24 -13.42
N SER A 3 12.86 9.95 -12.48
CA SER A 3 12.54 8.57 -12.12
C SER A 3 11.93 7.89 -13.34
N GLU A 4 12.63 6.94 -13.93
CA GLU A 4 12.07 6.06 -14.95
C GLU A 4 10.82 5.39 -14.35
N ARG A 5 9.66 5.54 -15.01
CA ARG A 5 8.43 4.88 -14.54
C ARG A 5 8.59 3.38 -14.79
N ILE A 6 8.84 2.63 -13.71
CA ILE A 6 8.86 1.16 -13.76
C ILE A 6 7.48 0.71 -14.26
N LYS A 7 7.44 -0.04 -15.36
CA LYS A 7 6.20 -0.65 -15.83
C LYS A 7 5.78 -1.73 -14.85
N TRP A 8 4.57 -1.67 -14.33
CA TRP A 8 4.04 -2.67 -13.41
C TRP A 8 2.58 -2.98 -13.72
N ASN A 9 2.16 -4.19 -13.37
CA ASN A 9 0.77 -4.58 -13.25
C ASN A 9 0.65 -5.61 -12.11
N MET A 10 -0.47 -5.60 -11.41
CA MET A 10 -0.75 -6.57 -10.36
C MET A 10 -2.25 -6.76 -10.24
N LYS A 11 -2.64 -7.99 -9.96
CA LYS A 11 -3.99 -8.41 -9.64
C LYS A 11 -3.91 -9.32 -8.42
N GLY A 12 -4.89 -9.21 -7.55
CA GLY A 12 -4.91 -9.99 -6.34
C GLY A 12 -6.10 -9.70 -5.46
N VAL A 13 -6.04 -10.23 -4.24
CA VAL A 13 -7.07 -10.02 -3.23
C VAL A 13 -6.58 -8.99 -2.21
N TRP A 14 -7.40 -7.96 -2.01
CA TRP A 14 -7.17 -6.92 -1.02
C TRP A 14 -8.08 -7.15 0.18
N TYR A 15 -7.48 -7.32 1.35
CA TYR A 15 -8.18 -7.34 2.62
C TYR A 15 -7.81 -6.09 3.39
N GLU A 16 -8.81 -5.37 3.89
CA GLU A 16 -8.60 -4.20 4.71
C GLU A 16 -9.38 -4.32 6.02
N THR A 17 -8.74 -3.94 7.12
CA THR A 17 -9.36 -3.80 8.43
C THR A 17 -8.87 -2.49 9.05
N CYS A 18 -9.76 -1.50 9.18
CA CYS A 18 -9.51 -0.25 9.93
C CYS A 18 -10.41 -0.22 11.16
N ALA A 19 -9.94 0.46 12.20
CA ALA A 19 -10.71 0.75 13.42
C ALA A 19 -11.75 1.86 13.20
N SER A 20 -12.43 1.85 12.04
CA SER A 20 -13.56 2.75 11.77
C SER A 20 -14.85 2.02 12.15
N GLU A 21 -15.69 2.66 12.93
CA GLU A 21 -17.07 2.21 13.09
C GLU A 21 -17.86 2.59 11.81
N GLY A 22 -18.46 1.60 11.15
CA GLY A 22 -19.22 1.81 9.92
C GLY A 22 -18.37 2.13 8.69
N HIS A 23 -18.98 2.79 7.69
CA HIS A 23 -18.30 3.14 6.44
C HIS A 23 -17.23 4.22 6.66
N CYS A 24 -16.02 4.02 6.12
CA CYS A 24 -14.95 5.01 6.23
C CYS A 24 -15.29 6.27 5.42
N SER A 25 -15.32 7.44 6.09
CA SER A 25 -15.58 8.75 5.48
C SER A 25 -14.65 9.08 4.29
N TYR A 26 -13.40 8.60 4.34
CA TYR A 26 -12.42 8.90 3.29
C TYR A 26 -12.76 8.32 1.93
N TYR A 27 -13.44 7.17 1.84
CA TYR A 27 -13.88 6.64 0.55
C TYR A 27 -14.90 7.55 -0.15
N PHE A 28 -15.53 8.46 0.58
CA PHE A 28 -16.49 9.43 0.07
C PHE A 28 -15.92 10.85 0.04
N GLY A 29 -14.59 11.00 0.21
CA GLY A 29 -13.92 12.30 0.23
C GLY A 29 -14.31 13.18 1.43
N ARG A 30 -14.77 12.58 2.53
CA ARG A 30 -15.21 13.30 3.73
C ARG A 30 -14.17 13.21 4.84
N ASP A 31 -14.10 14.28 5.63
CA ASP A 31 -13.29 14.32 6.84
C ASP A 31 -13.80 13.33 7.88
N ARG A 32 -12.92 12.99 8.82
CA ARG A 32 -13.20 12.19 10.01
C ARG A 32 -13.14 13.06 11.25
N GLU A 33 -13.74 12.59 12.34
CA GLU A 33 -13.53 13.20 13.65
C GLU A 33 -12.11 12.92 14.15
N THR A 34 -11.66 11.67 14.05
CA THR A 34 -10.34 11.22 14.50
C THR A 34 -9.53 10.55 13.38
N PRO A 35 -8.18 10.57 13.48
CA PRO A 35 -7.29 9.73 12.66
C PRO A 35 -7.62 8.22 12.75
N CYS A 36 -7.15 7.40 11.78
CA CYS A 36 -7.26 5.92 11.85
C CYS A 36 -5.98 5.21 11.48
N LYS A 37 -5.81 4.03 12.08
CA LYS A 37 -4.86 3.01 11.63
C LYS A 37 -5.60 1.95 10.80
N SER A 38 -5.10 1.70 9.60
CA SER A 38 -5.59 0.66 8.71
C SER A 38 -4.57 -0.46 8.56
N PHE A 39 -5.05 -1.70 8.66
CA PHE A 39 -4.29 -2.89 8.30
C PHE A 39 -4.76 -3.34 6.92
N GLN A 40 -3.87 -3.30 5.94
CA GLN A 40 -4.14 -3.68 4.56
C GLN A 40 -3.25 -4.86 4.17
N LEU A 41 -3.86 -6.00 3.86
CA LEU A 41 -3.19 -7.17 3.32
C LEU A 41 -3.47 -7.24 1.82
N PHE A 42 -2.43 -7.38 1.02
CA PHE A 42 -2.57 -7.63 -0.41
C PHE A 42 -1.88 -8.93 -0.79
N GLN A 43 -2.67 -9.88 -1.30
CA GLN A 43 -2.18 -11.15 -1.82
C GLN A 43 -2.13 -11.08 -3.34
N TYR A 44 -0.93 -11.05 -3.91
CA TYR A 44 -0.75 -10.99 -5.36
C TYR A 44 -1.04 -12.36 -5.98
N GLU A 45 -2.06 -12.43 -6.83
CA GLU A 45 -2.38 -13.63 -7.60
C GLU A 45 -1.59 -13.65 -8.91
N GLU A 46 -1.50 -12.51 -9.59
CA GLU A 46 -0.85 -12.35 -10.88
C GLU A 46 -0.16 -10.97 -10.95
N GLY A 47 1.02 -10.87 -11.55
CA GLY A 47 1.59 -9.55 -11.86
C GLY A 47 3.08 -9.53 -12.13
N LYS A 48 3.57 -8.35 -12.53
CA LYS A 48 5.00 -8.08 -12.70
C LYS A 48 5.40 -6.66 -12.36
N ILE A 49 6.66 -6.50 -11.96
CA ILE A 49 7.34 -5.21 -11.82
C ILE A 49 8.58 -5.26 -12.71
N GLY A 50 8.58 -4.48 -13.80
CA GLY A 50 9.53 -4.67 -14.89
C GLY A 50 9.33 -6.03 -15.56
N GLU A 51 10.37 -6.86 -15.52
CA GLU A 51 10.35 -8.24 -16.02
C GLU A 51 10.24 -9.30 -14.90
N VAL A 52 10.18 -8.87 -13.64
CA VAL A 52 10.10 -9.79 -12.49
C VAL A 52 8.65 -10.15 -12.20
N ASP A 53 8.36 -11.44 -12.22
CA ASP A 53 7.08 -12.00 -11.78
C ASP A 53 6.93 -11.88 -10.26
N ILE A 54 5.83 -11.29 -9.82
CA ILE A 54 5.49 -11.10 -8.40
C ILE A 54 4.25 -11.92 -7.99
N SER A 55 3.78 -12.81 -8.84
CA SER A 55 2.65 -13.71 -8.56
C SER A 55 2.94 -14.59 -7.34
N GLY A 56 1.93 -14.79 -6.50
CA GLY A 56 2.04 -15.58 -5.26
C GLY A 56 2.73 -14.87 -4.09
N VAL A 57 3.23 -13.63 -4.28
CA VAL A 57 3.80 -12.83 -3.18
C VAL A 57 2.67 -12.34 -2.27
N LEU A 58 2.94 -12.36 -0.96
CA LEU A 58 2.08 -11.79 0.07
C LEU A 58 2.76 -10.56 0.68
N ALA A 59 2.08 -9.42 0.64
CA ALA A 59 2.52 -8.20 1.30
C ALA A 59 1.45 -7.68 2.26
N ILE A 60 1.87 -7.23 3.44
CA ILE A 60 1.02 -6.56 4.42
C ILE A 60 1.52 -5.14 4.57
N ASN A 61 0.62 -4.18 4.44
CA ASN A 61 0.85 -2.78 4.75
C ASN A 61 0.08 -2.45 6.02
N VAL A 62 0.78 -1.95 7.03
CA VAL A 62 0.16 -1.30 8.19
C VAL A 62 0.28 0.18 7.95
N VAL A 63 -0.82 0.89 7.82
CA VAL A 63 -0.84 2.32 7.48
C VAL A 63 -1.50 3.12 8.60
N ASP A 64 -0.82 4.15 9.07
CA ASP A 64 -1.30 5.15 10.02
C ASP A 64 -1.72 6.41 9.25
N LEU A 65 -3.03 6.64 9.16
CA LEU A 65 -3.62 7.81 8.52
C LEU A 65 -3.84 8.89 9.58
N TYR A 66 -2.78 9.63 9.89
CA TYR A 66 -2.74 10.59 11.01
C TYR A 66 -3.53 11.88 10.78
N SER A 67 -3.81 12.27 9.54
CA SER A 67 -4.74 13.38 9.33
C SER A 67 -6.18 12.90 9.51
N ASN A 68 -7.03 13.79 10.01
CA ASN A 68 -8.49 13.63 10.02
C ASN A 68 -9.16 14.30 8.79
N LYS A 69 -8.37 14.89 7.88
CA LYS A 69 -8.84 15.58 6.67
C LYS A 69 -8.65 14.73 5.41
N ALA A 70 -9.69 14.61 4.60
CA ALA A 70 -9.63 13.84 3.35
C ALA A 70 -8.63 14.45 2.34
N ALA A 71 -8.58 15.79 2.27
CA ALA A 71 -7.65 16.50 1.40
C ALA A 71 -6.18 16.28 1.81
N ASP A 72 -5.92 16.14 3.10
CA ASP A 72 -4.58 15.84 3.61
C ASP A 72 -4.16 14.42 3.27
N LEU A 73 -5.06 13.43 3.35
CA LEU A 73 -4.75 12.06 2.95
C LEU A 73 -4.24 12.00 1.51
N LEU A 74 -4.87 12.76 0.60
CA LEU A 74 -4.51 12.79 -0.82
C LEU A 74 -3.18 13.50 -1.10
N THR A 75 -2.74 14.39 -0.20
CA THR A 75 -1.56 15.24 -0.42
C THR A 75 -0.35 14.89 0.44
N LYS A 76 -0.59 14.34 1.64
CA LYS A 76 0.41 14.00 2.65
C LYS A 76 0.57 12.49 2.84
N GLY A 77 -0.45 11.69 2.48
CA GLY A 77 -0.44 10.25 2.68
C GLY A 77 -0.58 9.84 4.15
N GLY A 78 0.04 8.71 4.51
CA GLY A 78 0.11 8.19 5.88
C GLY A 78 1.39 7.38 6.08
N GLU A 79 1.89 7.22 7.30
CA GLU A 79 3.09 6.40 7.53
C GLU A 79 2.72 4.94 7.59
N GLY A 80 3.68 4.06 7.35
CA GLY A 80 3.40 2.65 7.49
C GLY A 80 4.60 1.75 7.53
N GLY A 81 4.33 0.51 7.89
CA GLY A 81 5.26 -0.59 7.76
C GLY A 81 4.80 -1.53 6.65
N VAL A 82 5.75 -2.03 5.87
CA VAL A 82 5.49 -3.07 4.87
C VAL A 82 6.16 -4.35 5.34
N TYR A 83 5.39 -5.42 5.43
CA TYR A 83 5.90 -6.78 5.55
C TYR A 83 5.80 -7.48 4.20
N ILE A 84 6.92 -8.01 3.73
CA ILE A 84 6.99 -8.86 2.54
C ILE A 84 7.31 -10.28 3.00
N SER A 85 6.47 -11.24 2.61
CA SER A 85 6.59 -12.65 3.01
C SER A 85 8.01 -13.19 2.85
N VAL A 86 8.46 -13.98 3.84
CA VAL A 86 9.77 -14.65 3.81
C VAL A 86 9.94 -15.64 2.65
N LYS A 87 8.83 -16.05 2.02
CA LYS A 87 8.84 -16.91 0.82
C LYS A 87 9.19 -16.16 -0.47
N THR A 88 9.23 -14.82 -0.42
CA THR A 88 9.56 -13.95 -1.56
C THR A 88 11.06 -14.05 -1.87
N THR A 89 11.41 -14.26 -3.14
CA THR A 89 12.81 -14.40 -3.56
C THR A 89 13.57 -13.09 -3.41
N GLU A 90 14.91 -13.16 -3.35
CA GLU A 90 15.75 -11.96 -3.29
C GLU A 90 15.55 -11.06 -4.53
N GLU A 91 15.37 -11.66 -5.71
CA GLU A 91 15.08 -10.93 -6.93
C GLU A 91 13.75 -10.17 -6.85
N GLN A 92 12.68 -10.84 -6.39
CA GLN A 92 11.39 -10.18 -6.16
C GLN A 92 11.50 -9.04 -5.15
N ARG A 93 12.21 -9.25 -4.03
CA ARG A 93 12.44 -8.22 -3.00
C ARG A 93 13.12 -6.98 -3.55
N LYS A 94 14.16 -7.16 -4.38
CA LYS A 94 14.90 -6.07 -5.03
C LYS A 94 13.98 -5.12 -5.82
N TYR A 95 12.86 -5.62 -6.34
CA TYR A 95 11.88 -4.80 -7.06
C TYR A 95 10.72 -4.33 -6.18
N LEU A 96 10.24 -5.18 -5.27
CA LEU A 96 9.10 -4.88 -4.40
C LEU A 96 9.43 -3.82 -3.35
N GLU A 97 10.60 -3.88 -2.71
CA GLU A 97 10.96 -2.92 -1.66
C GLU A 97 11.03 -1.48 -2.20
N PRO A 98 11.75 -1.19 -3.31
CA PRO A 98 11.71 0.15 -3.90
C PRO A 98 10.35 0.53 -4.48
N PHE A 99 9.55 -0.45 -4.94
CA PHE A 99 8.20 -0.19 -5.41
C PHE A 99 7.32 0.34 -4.28
N PHE A 100 7.32 -0.32 -3.11
CA PHE A 100 6.51 0.13 -1.98
C PHE A 100 6.99 1.47 -1.42
N VAL A 101 8.30 1.65 -1.22
CA VAL A 101 8.85 2.92 -0.72
C VAL A 101 8.48 4.11 -1.62
N LYS A 102 8.34 3.90 -2.93
CA LYS A 102 7.99 4.96 -3.88
C LYS A 102 6.50 5.17 -4.08
N ASN A 103 5.66 4.15 -3.89
CA ASN A 103 4.24 4.19 -4.26
C ASN A 103 3.28 4.16 -3.07
N ILE A 104 3.71 3.64 -1.92
CA ILE A 104 2.97 3.80 -0.66
C ILE A 104 3.48 5.09 -0.04
N SER A 105 2.72 6.15 -0.22
CA SER A 105 3.03 7.47 0.30
C SER A 105 2.92 7.50 1.82
N GLY A 106 4.08 7.44 2.48
CA GLY A 106 4.32 7.85 3.86
C GLY A 106 5.68 8.52 3.92
N ASN A 107 5.71 9.80 4.30
CA ASN A 107 6.96 10.50 4.60
C ASN A 107 7.40 10.18 6.01
#